data_AF-A0A679NZ93-F1
#
_entry.id   AF-A0A679NZ93-F1
#
_cell.length_a   1.000
_cell.length_b   1.000
_cell.length_c   1.000
_cell.angle_alpha   90.00
_cell.angle_beta   90.00
_cell.angle_gamma   90.00
#
_symmetry.space_group_name_H-M   'P 1'
#
loop_
_entity.id
_entity.type
_entity.pdbx_description
1 polymer ?
#
loop_
_entity_poly.entity_id
_entity_poly.type
_entity_poly.pdbx_seq_one_letter_code
_entity_poly.pdbx_strand_id
1 'polypeptide(L)'
;MKFTTLSTLAFFLNGALAADCIGTKQRNGISDKHMEAYWEVREKMCSNSDCASQQPCTTYASRTGGFITITLNAELKRKNTASKQGYKDCWDATENIIQQCMKNGYLTGTWEANGQLYQLSGTFKA
;
A
#
# COMPACT_ATOMS: atom_id res chain seq x y z
N MET A 1 -16.07 -41.66 37.13
CA MET A 1 -15.33 -40.47 36.64
C MET A 1 -14.88 -40.74 35.22
N LYS A 2 -15.35 -39.96 34.23
CA LYS A 2 -14.75 -39.90 32.89
C LYS A 2 -14.83 -38.45 32.43
N PHE A 3 -13.68 -37.79 32.41
CA PHE A 3 -13.50 -36.46 31.85
C PHE A 3 -13.24 -36.61 30.35
N THR A 4 -14.08 -35.99 29.53
CA THR A 4 -13.75 -35.74 28.13
C THR A 4 -13.78 -34.23 27.92
N THR A 5 -12.64 -33.60 28.14
CA THR A 5 -12.38 -32.21 27.75
C THR A 5 -12.30 -32.14 26.22
N LEU A 6 -13.35 -31.60 25.58
CA LEU A 6 -13.27 -31.12 24.20
C LEU A 6 -12.50 -29.81 24.20
N SER A 7 -11.24 -29.83 23.77
CA SER A 7 -10.51 -28.61 23.42
C SER A 7 -11.14 -27.98 22.18
N THR A 8 -11.91 -26.92 22.38
CA THR A 8 -12.33 -26.01 21.32
C THR A 8 -11.09 -25.31 20.75
N LEU A 9 -10.69 -25.68 19.52
CA LEU A 9 -9.75 -24.88 18.73
C LEU A 9 -10.36 -23.48 18.53
N ALA A 10 -9.87 -22.51 19.29
CA ALA A 10 -10.10 -21.11 18.99
C ALA A 10 -9.26 -20.76 17.76
N PHE A 11 -9.87 -20.81 16.57
CA PHE A 11 -9.32 -20.16 15.39
C PHE A 11 -9.41 -18.66 15.62
N PHE A 12 -8.30 -18.06 16.07
CA PHE A 12 -8.11 -16.62 15.96
C PHE A 12 -8.07 -16.29 14.47
N LEU A 13 -9.23 -15.96 13.90
CA LEU A 13 -9.31 -15.24 12.64
C LEU A 13 -8.72 -13.85 12.89
N ASN A 14 -7.39 -13.76 12.85
CA ASN A 14 -6.72 -12.53 12.50
C ASN A 14 -7.22 -12.22 11.09
N GLY A 15 -8.30 -11.45 10.98
CA GLY A 15 -8.70 -10.84 9.72
C GLY A 15 -7.50 -10.06 9.25
N ALA A 16 -6.72 -10.64 8.34
CA ALA A 16 -5.72 -9.91 7.62
C ALA A 16 -6.49 -8.76 6.97
N LEU A 17 -6.24 -7.54 7.45
CA LEU A 17 -6.51 -6.38 6.62
C LEU A 17 -5.79 -6.73 5.31
N ALA A 18 -6.54 -6.82 4.22
CA ALA A 18 -5.97 -7.06 2.90
C ALA A 18 -5.93 -5.70 2.22
N ALA A 19 -4.95 -5.48 1.35
CA ALA A 19 -4.98 -4.30 0.53
C ALA A 19 -6.10 -4.47 -0.52
N ASP A 20 -6.95 -3.47 -0.64
CA ASP A 20 -7.97 -3.45 -1.69
C ASP A 20 -7.28 -3.02 -2.99
N CYS A 21 -7.01 -3.98 -3.87
CA CYS A 21 -6.41 -3.72 -5.18
C CYS A 21 -7.49 -3.33 -6.19
N ILE A 22 -7.37 -2.13 -6.76
CA ILE A 22 -8.42 -1.51 -7.58
C ILE A 22 -7.99 -1.51 -9.06
N GLY A 23 -8.94 -1.87 -9.92
CA GLY A 23 -8.82 -1.76 -11.38
C GLY A 23 -8.27 -3.01 -12.06
N THR A 24 -7.82 -2.85 -13.30
CA THR A 24 -7.34 -3.97 -14.13
C THR A 24 -5.86 -4.23 -13.91
N LYS A 25 -5.52 -5.49 -13.67
CA LYS A 25 -4.15 -5.97 -13.61
C LYS A 25 -3.44 -5.75 -14.95
N GLN A 26 -2.24 -5.16 -14.89
CA GLN A 26 -1.36 -5.02 -16.04
C GLN A 26 -0.95 -6.40 -16.55
N ARG A 27 -1.21 -6.68 -17.84
CA ARG A 27 -0.97 -7.99 -18.46
C ARG A 27 0.46 -8.48 -18.32
N ASN A 28 1.41 -7.55 -18.39
CA ASN A 28 2.85 -7.84 -18.28
C ASN A 28 3.41 -7.46 -16.90
N GLY A 29 2.54 -7.19 -15.92
CA GLY A 29 2.93 -6.70 -14.61
C GLY A 29 3.53 -5.28 -14.66
N ILE A 30 4.24 -4.94 -13.58
CA ILE A 30 4.98 -3.68 -13.42
C ILE A 30 6.45 -4.07 -13.26
N SER A 31 7.34 -3.55 -14.11
CA SER A 31 8.77 -3.87 -14.02
C SER A 31 9.41 -3.30 -12.76
N ASP A 32 10.48 -3.91 -12.27
CA ASP A 32 11.20 -3.48 -11.05
C ASP A 32 11.60 -2.00 -11.07
N LYS A 33 12.08 -1.49 -12.22
CA LYS A 33 12.44 -0.06 -12.35
C LYS A 33 11.26 0.89 -12.14
N HIS A 34 10.06 0.49 -12.56
CA HIS A 34 8.84 1.26 -12.32
C HIS A 34 8.36 1.06 -10.87
N MET A 35 8.55 -0.12 -10.30
CA MET A 35 8.22 -0.39 -8.89
C MET A 35 8.95 0.53 -7.91
N GLU A 36 10.17 0.97 -8.24
CA GLU A 36 10.90 1.97 -7.46
C GLU A 36 10.11 3.27 -7.23
N ALA A 37 9.24 3.69 -8.15
CA ALA A 37 8.42 4.89 -7.95
C ALA A 37 7.45 4.71 -6.76
N TYR A 38 6.89 3.52 -6.59
CA TYR A 38 6.01 3.20 -5.46
C TYR A 38 6.78 3.15 -4.14
N TRP A 39 7.97 2.57 -4.14
CA TRP A 39 8.84 2.57 -2.97
C TRP A 39 9.30 3.98 -2.58
N GLU A 40 9.58 4.84 -3.57
CA GLU A 40 9.99 6.22 -3.32
C GLU A 40 8.86 7.07 -2.73
N VAL A 41 7.62 6.98 -3.24
CA VAL A 41 6.50 7.71 -2.61
C VAL A 41 6.23 7.23 -1.18
N ARG A 42 6.39 5.93 -0.92
CA ARG A 42 6.33 5.38 0.44
C ARG A 42 7.41 6.02 1.32
N GLU A 43 8.65 6.00 0.86
CA GLU A 43 9.78 6.57 1.59
C GLU A 43 9.50 8.03 1.93
N LYS A 44 9.10 8.84 0.94
CA LYS A 44 8.79 10.26 1.12
C LYS A 44 7.71 10.54 2.15
N MET A 45 6.65 9.74 2.15
CA MET A 45 5.53 9.93 3.07
C MET A 45 5.81 9.38 4.47
N CYS A 46 6.38 8.19 4.56
CA CYS A 46 6.55 7.49 5.83
C CYS A 46 7.84 7.89 6.58
N SER A 47 8.83 8.48 5.90
CA SER A 47 9.98 9.15 6.54
C SER A 47 9.69 10.59 6.98
N ASN A 48 8.51 11.13 6.66
CA ASN A 48 8.13 12.53 6.83
C ASN A 48 9.05 13.53 6.07
N SER A 49 9.65 13.13 4.95
CA SER A 49 10.47 14.05 4.13
C SER A 49 9.62 15.12 3.45
N ASP A 50 8.47 14.70 2.90
CA ASP A 50 7.59 15.55 2.09
C ASP A 50 6.25 15.82 2.80
N CYS A 51 6.04 15.19 3.96
CA CYS A 51 4.79 15.25 4.71
C CYS A 51 5.04 15.59 6.17
N ALA A 52 4.25 16.51 6.73
CA ALA A 52 4.20 16.71 8.16
C ALA A 52 3.67 15.45 8.87
N SER A 53 4.18 15.21 10.08
CA SER A 53 3.84 14.03 10.88
C SER A 53 2.32 13.93 11.08
N GLN A 54 1.76 12.78 10.69
CA GLN A 54 0.35 12.40 10.90
C GLN A 54 -0.71 13.34 10.28
N GLN A 55 -0.32 14.21 9.35
CA GLN A 55 -1.24 15.06 8.61
C GLN A 55 -1.68 14.39 7.29
N PRO A 56 -2.89 14.71 6.79
CA PRO A 56 -3.25 14.38 5.42
C PRO A 56 -2.20 14.92 4.46
N CYS A 57 -1.71 14.08 3.55
CA CYS A 57 -0.61 14.43 2.67
C CYS A 57 -0.69 13.63 1.38
N THR A 58 -0.08 14.17 0.31
CA THR A 58 0.11 13.46 -0.95
C THR A 58 1.56 13.57 -1.38
N THR A 59 2.21 12.46 -1.68
CA THR A 59 3.58 12.41 -2.20
C THR A 59 3.61 11.83 -3.61
N TYR A 60 4.58 12.27 -4.39
CA TYR A 60 4.72 11.92 -5.79
C TYR A 60 6.15 11.45 -6.09
N ALA A 61 6.27 10.48 -6.98
CA ALA A 61 7.53 10.05 -7.53
C ALA A 61 7.30 9.50 -8.94
N SER A 62 8.34 9.57 -9.77
CA SER A 62 8.26 9.09 -11.14
C SER A 62 9.50 8.29 -11.49
N ARG A 63 9.30 7.25 -12.29
CA ARG A 63 10.39 6.44 -12.84
C ARG A 63 10.12 6.16 -14.31
N THR A 64 11.15 6.37 -15.12
CA THR A 64 11.11 6.13 -16.57
C THR A 64 11.93 4.88 -16.89
N GLY A 65 11.35 3.95 -17.66
CA GLY A 65 12.01 2.70 -18.00
C GLY A 65 11.36 1.98 -19.17
N GLY A 66 11.97 0.86 -19.56
CA GLY A 66 11.51 0.03 -20.68
C GLY A 66 12.24 0.32 -21.99
N PHE A 67 12.05 -0.58 -22.95
CA PHE A 67 12.57 -0.43 -24.32
C PHE A 67 11.83 0.67 -25.09
N ILE A 68 10.51 0.75 -24.89
CA ILE A 68 9.71 1.92 -25.20
C ILE A 68 9.81 2.80 -23.96
N THR A 69 10.42 3.99 -24.09
CA THR A 69 10.55 4.94 -22.99
C THR A 69 9.16 5.29 -22.46
N ILE A 70 8.81 4.73 -21.31
CA ILE A 70 7.53 4.96 -20.64
C ILE A 70 7.84 5.41 -19.22
N THR A 71 7.07 6.36 -18.70
CA THR A 71 7.21 6.89 -17.35
C THR A 71 6.02 6.46 -16.50
N LEU A 72 6.28 5.79 -15.38
CA LEU A 72 5.29 5.60 -14.33
C LEU A 72 5.35 6.78 -13.36
N ASN A 73 4.22 7.46 -13.18
CA ASN A 73 4.04 8.43 -12.11
C ASN A 73 3.27 7.75 -10.98
N ALA A 74 3.90 7.61 -9.82
CA ALA A 74 3.29 7.09 -8.60
C ALA A 74 2.84 8.25 -7.70
N GLU A 75 1.72 8.04 -7.02
CA GLU A 75 1.14 8.96 -6.07
C GLU A 75 0.70 8.16 -4.83
N LEU A 76 1.10 8.60 -3.64
CA LEU A 76 0.61 8.08 -2.37
C LEU A 76 -0.17 9.18 -1.65
N LYS A 77 -1.43 8.91 -1.33
CA LYS A 77 -2.33 9.78 -0.55
C LYS A 77 -2.56 9.18 0.83
N ARG A 78 -2.38 9.98 1.87
CA ARG A 78 -2.79 9.68 3.25
C ARG A 78 -3.94 10.60 3.62
N LYS A 79 -5.07 10.01 4.04
CA LYS A 79 -6.25 10.73 4.53
C LYS A 79 -6.56 10.29 5.95
N ASN A 80 -6.93 11.25 6.79
CA ASN A 80 -7.38 10.97 8.14
C ASN A 80 -8.89 10.67 8.12
N THR A 81 -9.29 9.46 8.50
CA THR A 81 -10.69 9.00 8.54
C THR A 81 -11.26 8.93 9.97
N ALA A 82 -10.43 8.95 11.02
CA ALA A 82 -10.92 8.86 12.41
C ALA A 82 -10.15 9.69 13.46
N SER A 83 -9.41 10.73 13.06
CA SER A 83 -8.63 11.63 13.93
C SER A 83 -7.56 10.93 14.80
N LYS A 84 -7.09 9.74 14.39
CA LYS A 84 -6.10 8.95 15.14
C LYS A 84 -4.69 9.04 14.54
N GLN A 85 -3.69 8.88 15.41
CA GLN A 85 -2.26 8.95 15.12
C GLN A 85 -1.74 7.60 14.56
N GLY A 86 -1.23 7.55 13.32
CA GLY A 86 -0.98 6.28 12.59
C GLY A 86 0.44 6.07 12.03
N TYR A 87 1.49 6.49 12.73
CA TYR A 87 2.86 6.42 12.17
C TYR A 87 3.36 4.99 11.93
N LYS A 88 3.17 4.08 12.90
CA LYS A 88 3.61 2.68 12.79
C LYS A 88 2.95 1.99 11.59
N ASP A 89 1.72 2.38 11.29
CA ASP A 89 0.94 1.77 10.23
C ASP A 89 1.31 2.31 8.84
N CYS A 90 2.01 3.45 8.71
CA CYS A 90 2.38 3.97 7.39
C CYS A 90 3.26 2.97 6.63
N TRP A 91 4.34 2.52 7.27
CA TRP A 91 5.29 1.59 6.67
C TRP A 91 4.65 0.24 6.36
N ASP A 92 3.85 -0.28 7.29
CA ASP A 92 3.21 -1.58 7.15
C ASP A 92 2.04 -1.53 6.14
N ALA A 93 1.21 -0.49 6.15
CA ALA A 93 0.09 -0.33 5.21
C ALA A 93 0.61 -0.18 3.77
N THR A 94 1.59 0.69 3.55
CA THR A 94 2.17 0.91 2.22
C THR A 94 2.93 -0.31 1.71
N GLU A 95 3.66 -1.02 2.58
CA GLU A 95 4.28 -2.31 2.24
C GLU A 95 3.24 -3.32 1.78
N ASN A 96 2.15 -3.49 2.54
CA ASN A 96 1.09 -4.41 2.19
C ASN A 96 0.43 -4.04 0.86
N ILE A 97 0.15 -2.76 0.62
CA ILE A 97 -0.37 -2.32 -0.69
C ILE A 97 0.59 -2.69 -1.82
N ILE A 98 1.89 -2.39 -1.69
CA ILE A 98 2.87 -2.64 -2.75
C ILE A 98 3.03 -4.14 -3.01
N GLN A 99 3.12 -4.94 -1.95
CA GLN A 99 3.31 -6.39 -2.04
C GLN A 99 2.07 -7.11 -2.57
N GLN A 100 0.87 -6.71 -2.12
CA GLN A 100 -0.38 -7.38 -2.49
C GLN A 100 -0.95 -6.86 -3.82
N CYS A 101 -0.76 -5.59 -4.16
CA CYS A 101 -1.34 -4.99 -5.36
C CYS A 101 -0.30 -4.78 -6.47
N MET A 102 0.73 -3.97 -6.22
CA MET A 102 1.64 -3.51 -7.28
C MET A 102 2.52 -4.64 -7.81
N LYS A 103 3.05 -5.50 -6.94
CA LYS A 103 3.76 -6.72 -7.37
C LYS A 103 2.87 -7.70 -8.13
N ASN A 104 1.56 -7.70 -7.82
CA ASN A 104 0.58 -8.47 -8.56
C ASN A 104 0.10 -7.76 -9.84
N GLY A 105 0.64 -6.60 -10.19
CA GLY A 105 0.36 -5.88 -11.43
C GLY A 105 -0.82 -4.91 -11.36
N TYR A 106 -1.38 -4.64 -10.18
CA TYR A 106 -2.39 -3.60 -10.02
C TYR A 106 -1.72 -2.23 -9.88
N LEU A 107 -2.27 -1.21 -10.54
CA LEU A 107 -1.75 0.15 -10.48
C LEU A 107 -2.28 0.95 -9.30
N THR A 108 -3.32 0.47 -8.62
CA THR A 108 -3.93 1.17 -7.50
C THR A 108 -4.25 0.19 -6.39
N GLY A 109 -3.97 0.60 -5.16
CA GLY A 109 -4.34 -0.14 -3.98
C GLY A 109 -4.61 0.78 -2.80
N THR A 110 -5.54 0.37 -1.95
CA THR A 110 -5.86 1.10 -0.72
C THR A 110 -5.70 0.21 0.50
N TRP A 111 -5.40 0.86 1.63
CA TRP A 111 -5.35 0.21 2.92
C TRP A 111 -5.82 1.19 3.98
N GLU A 112 -6.73 0.73 4.84
CA GLU A 112 -7.14 1.48 6.01
C GLU A 112 -6.52 0.87 7.28
N ALA A 113 -5.79 1.68 8.04
CA ALA A 113 -5.23 1.30 9.33
C ALA A 113 -5.44 2.42 10.35
N ASN A 114 -5.95 2.06 11.52
CA ASN A 114 -6.05 2.98 12.67
C ASN A 114 -6.66 4.36 12.32
N GLY A 115 -7.68 4.40 11.45
CA GLY A 115 -8.33 5.65 11.07
C GLY A 115 -7.53 6.52 10.09
N GLN A 116 -6.58 5.91 9.38
CA GLN A 116 -5.88 6.51 8.26
C GLN A 116 -6.09 5.65 7.02
N LEU A 117 -6.52 6.29 5.94
CA LEU A 117 -6.64 5.67 4.62
C LEU A 117 -5.41 6.02 3.80
N TYR A 118 -4.67 4.99 3.40
CA TYR A 118 -3.57 5.07 2.46
C TYR A 118 -4.06 4.63 1.09
N GLN A 119 -3.87 5.48 0.09
CA GLN A 119 -4.21 5.19 -1.29
C GLN A 119 -2.97 5.39 -2.14
N LEU A 120 -2.46 4.30 -2.70
CA LEU A 120 -1.34 4.30 -3.62
C LEU A 120 -1.85 4.09 -5.03
N SER A 121 -1.44 4.95 -5.96
CA SER A 121 -1.84 4.87 -7.36
C SER A 121 -0.66 5.13 -8.29
N GLY A 122 -0.74 4.59 -9.50
CA GLY A 122 0.25 4.79 -10.55
C GLY A 122 -0.38 4.98 -11.91
N THR A 123 0.19 5.87 -12.71
CA THR A 123 -0.25 6.16 -14.08
C THR A 123 0.94 6.14 -15.02
N PHE A 124 0.87 5.29 -16.04
CA PHE A 124 1.85 5.28 -17.12
C PHE A 124 1.59 6.44 -18.09
N LYS A 125 2.66 7.13 -18.46
CA LYS A 125 2.69 8.17 -19.50
C LYS A 125 3.80 7.83 -20.49
N ALA A 126 3.47 7.86 -21.78
CA ALA A 126 4.45 7.76 -22.86
C ALA A 126 5.02 9.15 -23.17
#